data_AF-S9QZK1-F1
#
_entry.id   AF-S9QZK1-F1
#
_cell.length_a   1.000
_cell.length_b   1.000
_cell.length_c   1.000
_cell.angle_alpha   90.00
_cell.angle_beta   90.00
_cell.angle_gamma   90.00
#
_symmetry.space_group_name_H-M   'P 1'
#
loop_
_entity.id
_entity.type
_entity.pdbx_description
1 polymer ?
#
loop_
_entity_poly.entity_id
_entity_poly.type
_entity_poly.pdbx_seq_one_letter_code
_entity_poly.pdbx_strand_id
1 'polypeptide(L)' 'MPKLKGGKGGPVVLLHQICHNEIHARFTEAELAREANTPEALRADPRMQGFLKWVAKRPPTFHSRSAGGRRKRR' A
#
# COMPACT_ATOMS: atom_id res chain seq x y z
N MET A 1 -3.46 -9.57 -0.61
CA MET A 1 -4.86 -9.73 -0.16
C MET A 1 -5.03 -9.34 1.31
N PRO A 2 -5.96 -8.46 1.68
CA PRO A 2 -6.24 -8.13 3.08
C PRO A 2 -6.80 -9.32 3.88
N LYS A 3 -6.43 -9.40 5.18
CA LYS A 3 -6.87 -10.49 6.07
C LYS A 3 -8.40 -10.56 6.18
N LEU A 4 -9.08 -9.41 6.23
CA LEU A 4 -10.54 -9.31 6.32
C LEU A 4 -11.28 -9.71 5.02
N LYS A 5 -10.56 -9.92 3.92
CA LYS A 5 -11.12 -10.35 2.62
C LYS A 5 -10.61 -11.73 2.20
N GLY A 6 -10.29 -12.59 3.17
CA GLY A 6 -9.88 -13.98 2.90
C GLY A 6 -8.38 -14.18 2.68
N GLY A 7 -7.55 -13.16 2.86
CA GLY A 7 -6.09 -13.28 2.73
C GLY A 7 -5.38 -13.97 3.90
N LYS A 8 -6.10 -14.53 4.88
CA LYS A 8 -5.50 -15.17 6.07
C LYS A 8 -4.76 -16.45 5.64
N GLY A 9 -3.45 -16.50 5.89
CA GLY A 9 -2.58 -17.64 5.50
C GLY A 9 -2.16 -17.64 4.03
N GLY A 10 -2.54 -16.62 3.25
CA GLY A 10 -2.08 -16.44 1.88
C GLY A 10 -0.66 -15.88 1.78
N PRO A 11 -0.12 -15.75 0.56
CA PRO A 11 1.19 -15.16 0.33
C PRO A 11 1.24 -13.72 0.86
N VAL A 12 2.29 -13.43 1.63
CA VAL A 12 2.56 -12.10 2.18
C VAL A 12 3.88 -11.57 1.63
N VAL A 13 3.96 -10.25 1.48
CA VAL A 13 5.18 -9.55 1.09
C VAL A 13 5.67 -8.70 2.25
N LEU A 14 6.98 -8.66 2.46
CA LEU A 14 7.58 -7.74 3.41
C LEU A 14 7.58 -6.34 2.81
N LEU A 15 7.04 -5.37 3.55
CA LEU A 15 6.98 -3.98 3.15
C LEU A 15 7.50 -3.10 4.30
N HIS A 16 8.21 -2.04 3.95
CA HIS A 16 8.53 -0.99 4.90
C HIS A 16 7.24 -0.35 5.43
N GLN A 17 7.28 0.14 6.67
CA GLN A 17 6.11 0.74 7.32
C GLN A 17 5.53 1.91 6.53
N ILE A 18 6.37 2.76 5.90
CA ILE A 18 5.89 3.87 5.06
C ILE A 18 5.08 3.33 3.88
N CYS A 19 5.61 2.33 3.16
CA CYS A 19 4.95 1.75 1.99
C CYS A 19 3.61 1.13 2.38
N HIS A 20 3.58 0.41 3.49
CA HIS A 20 2.35 -0.17 4.02
C HIS A 20 1.30 0.90 4.37
N ASN A 21 1.71 1.95 5.08
CA ASN A 21 0.82 3.07 5.43
C ASN A 21 0.27 3.76 4.18
N GLU A 22 1.10 3.96 3.16
CA GLU A 22 0.71 4.63 1.92
C GLU A 22 -0.30 3.81 1.11
N ILE A 23 -0.13 2.49 1.05
CA ILE A 23 -1.09 1.57 0.42
C ILE A 23 -2.46 1.72 1.11
N HIS A 24 -2.49 1.70 2.44
CA HIS A 24 -3.74 1.88 3.20
C HIS A 24 -4.30 3.31 3.17
N ALA A 25 -3.47 4.31 2.89
CA ALA A 25 -3.91 5.69 2.70
C ALA A 25 -4.68 5.86 1.39
N ARG A 26 -4.29 5.12 0.34
CA ARG A 26 -4.85 5.23 -1.03
C ARG A 26 -5.97 4.25 -1.33
N PHE A 27 -5.83 3.01 -0.85
CA PHE A 27 -6.73 1.92 -1.17
C PHE A 27 -7.51 1.46 0.06
N THR A 28 -8.79 1.19 -0.15
CA THR A 28 -9.63 0.45 0.78
C THR A 28 -9.30 -1.05 0.72
N GLU A 29 -9.69 -1.81 1.74
CA GLU A 29 -9.51 -3.26 1.73
C GLU A 29 -10.27 -3.94 0.59
N ALA A 30 -11.39 -3.37 0.14
CA ALA A 30 -12.13 -3.89 -1.01
C ALA A 30 -11.36 -3.71 -2.32
N GLU A 31 -10.76 -2.53 -2.55
CA GLU A 31 -9.90 -2.26 -3.71
C GLU A 31 -8.65 -3.16 -3.71
N LEU A 32 -8.00 -3.31 -2.55
CA LEU A 32 -6.84 -4.21 -2.41
C LEU A 32 -7.19 -5.68 -2.65
N ALA A 33 -8.42 -6.11 -2.35
CA ALA A 33 -8.85 -7.47 -2.59
C ALA A 33 -9.18 -7.74 -4.07
N ARG A 34 -9.78 -6.75 -4.75
CA ARG A 34 -10.28 -6.91 -6.12
C ARG A 34 -9.25 -6.60 -7.19
N GLU A 35 -8.54 -5.47 -7.04
CA GLU A 35 -7.79 -4.85 -8.14
C GLU A 35 -6.29 -4.73 -7.83
N ALA A 36 -5.91 -4.62 -6.55
CA ALA A 36 -4.53 -4.34 -6.13
C ALA A 36 -4.01 -5.39 -5.13
N ASN A 37 -4.21 -6.66 -5.45
CA ASN A 37 -3.86 -7.79 -4.58
C ASN A 37 -2.41 -8.28 -4.72
N THR A 38 -1.69 -7.82 -5.75
CA THR A 38 -0.28 -8.12 -6.05
C THR A 38 0.59 -6.85 -6.07
N PRO A 39 1.91 -6.98 -5.82
CA PRO A 39 2.85 -5.85 -5.96
C PRO A 39 2.85 -5.22 -7.35
N GLU A 40 2.68 -6.02 -8.40
CA GLU A 40 2.65 -5.58 -9.80
C GLU A 40 1.44 -4.69 -10.05
N ALA A 41 0.26 -5.10 -9.57
CA ALA A 41 -0.95 -4.30 -9.67
C ALA A 41 -0.84 -2.97 -8.90
N LEU A 42 -0.24 -3.00 -7.71
CA LEU A 42 0.05 -1.78 -6.95
C LEU A 42 1.01 -0.83 -7.69
N ARG A 43 2.01 -1.38 -8.38
CA ARG A 43 2.95 -0.59 -9.20
C ARG A 43 2.29 -0.03 -10.45
N ALA A 44 1.36 -0.76 -11.07
CA ALA A 44 0.66 -0.30 -12.27
C ALA A 44 -0.33 0.86 -11.98
N ASP A 45 -0.84 0.98 -10.74
CA ASP A 45 -1.84 2.00 -10.41
C ASP A 45 -1.25 3.45 -10.47
N PRO A 46 -1.85 4.35 -11.26
CA PRO A 46 -1.39 5.73 -11.39
C PRO A 46 -1.33 6.51 -10.07
N ARG A 47 -2.20 6.20 -9.09
CA ARG A 47 -2.22 6.83 -7.77
C ARG A 47 -0.94 6.54 -6.99
N MET A 48 -0.31 5.40 -7.24
CA MET A 48 0.89 4.92 -6.54
C MET A 48 2.19 5.38 -7.20
N GLN A 49 2.18 5.62 -8.52
CA GLN A 49 3.36 6.00 -9.32
C GLN A 49 4.17 7.17 -8.76
N GLY A 50 3.49 8.25 -8.35
CA GLY A 50 4.15 9.43 -7.77
C GLY A 50 4.95 9.09 -6.50
N PHE A 51 4.34 8.30 -5.60
CA PHE A 51 5.01 7.84 -4.39
C PHE A 51 6.12 6.85 -4.67
N LEU A 52 5.97 5.94 -5.64
CA LEU A 52 7.03 4.98 -5.97
C LEU A 52 8.27 5.69 -6.52
N LYS A 53 8.09 6.65 -7.45
CA LYS A 53 9.18 7.48 -7.97
C LYS A 53 9.83 8.34 -6.88
N TRP A 54 9.01 8.81 -5.95
CA TRP A 54 9.47 9.49 -4.75
C TRP A 54 10.31 8.48 -3.94
N VAL A 55 9.72 7.47 -3.30
CA VAL A 55 10.35 6.57 -2.31
C VAL A 55 11.60 5.86 -2.83
N ALA A 56 11.67 5.56 -4.14
CA ALA A 56 12.86 4.98 -4.77
C ALA A 56 14.14 5.83 -4.60
N LYS A 57 14.00 7.13 -4.32
CA LYS A 57 15.12 8.06 -4.11
C LYS A 57 15.61 8.12 -2.65
N ARG A 58 15.17 7.22 -1.76
CA ARG A 58 15.50 7.26 -0.32
C ARG A 58 16.32 6.07 0.10
N PRO A 59 17.12 6.22 1.18
CA PRO A 59 17.78 5.09 1.79
C PRO A 59 16.75 4.09 2.34
N PRO A 60 17.10 2.79 2.41
CA PRO A 60 16.21 1.73 2.90
C PRO A 60 15.72 1.94 4.34
N THR A 61 16.51 2.65 5.17
CA THR A 61 16.19 2.95 6.57
C THR A 61 15.32 4.19 6.75
N PHE A 62 14.92 4.85 5.66
CA PHE A 62 14.13 6.07 5.72
C PHE A 62 12.74 5.81 6.33
N HIS A 63 12.39 6.59 7.35
CA HIS A 63 11.05 6.60 7.95
C HIS A 63 10.44 8.00 7.88
N SER A 64 9.22 8.11 7.36
CA SER A 64 8.44 9.35 7.30
C SER A 64 6.98 9.05 7.56
N ARG A 65 6.25 10.01 8.11
CA ARG A 65 4.78 9.94 8.16
C ARG A 65 4.25 9.91 6.74
N SER A 66 3.31 9.00 6.47
CA SER A 66 2.51 9.04 5.24
C SER A 66 1.68 10.32 5.25
N ALA A 67 1.44 10.91 4.07
CA ALA A 67 0.47 12.01 3.95
C ALA A 67 -0.85 11.49 4.51
N GLY A 68 -1.39 12.15 5.55
CA GLY A 68 -2.47 11.63 6.38
C GLY A 68 -3.55 10.93 5.55
N GLY A 69 -3.71 9.62 5.80
CA GLY A 69 -4.55 8.76 4.97
C GLY A 69 -6.01 9.23 4.95
N ARG A 70 -6.77 8.71 3.98
CA ARG A 70 -8.22 8.92 3.86
C ARG A 70 -8.86 8.87 5.25
N ARG A 71 -9.45 9.99 5.70
CA ARG A 71 -10.19 10.07 6.97
C ARG A 71 -11.20 8.92 6.98
N LYS A 72 -11.06 7.96 7.89
CA LYS A 72 -12.05 6.87 8.04
C LYS A 72 -13.41 7.54 8.28
N ARG A 73 -14.29 7.51 7.27
CA ARG A 73 -15.69 7.88 7.47
C ARG A 73 -16.24 6.82 8.40
N ARG A 74 -16.55 7.22 9.64
CA ARG A 74 -17.24 6.40 10.64
C ARG A 74 -18.66 6.14 10.18
#